data_AF-A0A1I7BUL4-F1
#
_entry.id   AF-A0A1I7BUL4-F1
#
_cell.length_a   1.000
_cell.length_b   1.000
_cell.length_c   1.000
_cell.angle_alpha   90.00
_cell.angle_beta   90.00
_cell.angle_gamma   90.00
#
_symmetry.space_group_name_H-M   'P 1'
#
loop_
_entity.id
_entity.type
_entity.pdbx_description
1 polymer ?
#
loop_
_entity_poly.entity_id
_entity_poly.type
_entity_poly.pdbx_seq_one_letter_code
_entity_poly.pdbx_strand_id
1 'polypeptide(L)'
;MRDFLEIFVPVILPIVSLFIGAYIQRQRDKLNLEQEAFFQKKRENYFNVISPLVLMISNGSNKREQEKIITKILSNEYRKEVLALSLYGNDEVVKSFNNLFQFIYNRNDIPDYTDIMMPLLGKILLEMRKELGNKSTSLDEYGILEFLIKDIKEVKIKSIKDYNNYLKNNS
;
A
#
# COMPACT_ATOMS: atom_id res chain seq x y z
N MET A 1 24.65 -59.86 -9.19
CA MET A 1 24.42 -58.52 -8.59
C MET A 1 24.63 -57.40 -9.59
N ARG A 2 25.70 -57.43 -10.41
CA ARG A 2 25.99 -56.41 -11.42
C ARG A 2 24.95 -56.36 -12.56
N ASP A 3 24.54 -57.52 -13.07
CA ASP A 3 23.52 -57.61 -14.13
C ASP A 3 22.13 -57.12 -13.69
N PHE A 4 21.81 -57.28 -12.40
CA PHE A 4 20.55 -56.77 -11.83
C PHE A 4 20.55 -55.24 -11.75
N LEU A 5 21.69 -54.62 -11.43
CA LEU A 5 21.81 -53.16 -11.41
C LEU A 5 21.72 -52.57 -12.83
N GLU A 6 22.35 -53.18 -13.83
CA GLU A 6 22.32 -52.66 -15.21
C GLU A 6 20.92 -52.70 -15.86
N ILE A 7 20.09 -53.66 -15.45
CA ILE A 7 18.71 -53.79 -15.96
C ILE A 7 17.72 -52.88 -15.21
N PHE A 8 17.84 -52.77 -13.88
CA PHE A 8 16.83 -52.08 -13.07
C PHE A 8 17.12 -50.58 -12.85
N VAL A 9 18.39 -50.14 -12.86
CA VAL A 9 18.76 -48.72 -12.70
C VAL A 9 18.08 -47.79 -13.73
N PRO A 10 18.01 -48.10 -15.04
CA PRO A 10 17.35 -47.22 -16.02
C PRO A 10 15.84 -47.11 -15.83
N VAL A 11 15.20 -48.06 -15.13
CA VAL A 11 13.76 -48.02 -14.82
C VAL A 11 13.49 -47.32 -13.49
N ILE A 12 14.31 -47.56 -12.48
CA ILE A 12 14.14 -47.01 -11.13
C ILE A 12 14.46 -45.51 -11.10
N LEU A 13 15.50 -45.06 -11.82
CA LEU A 13 15.92 -43.65 -11.80
C LEU A 13 14.84 -42.66 -12.27
N PRO A 14 14.14 -42.88 -13.40
CA PRO A 14 13.03 -42.01 -13.81
C PRO A 14 11.89 -41.98 -12.80
N ILE A 15 11.56 -43.12 -12.20
CA ILE A 15 10.49 -43.23 -11.20
C ILE A 15 10.86 -42.42 -9.96
N VAL A 16 12.07 -42.60 -9.42
CA VAL A 16 12.55 -41.84 -8.26
C VAL A 16 12.61 -40.33 -8.59
N SER A 17 13.05 -39.97 -9.80
CA SER A 17 13.10 -38.58 -10.26
C SER A 17 11.71 -37.95 -10.36
N LEU A 18 10.69 -38.69 -10.81
CA LEU A 18 9.30 -38.26 -10.84
C LEU A 18 8.79 -37.98 -9.42
N PHE A 19 9.06 -38.88 -8.48
CA PHE A 19 8.64 -38.71 -7.08
C PHE A 19 9.31 -37.51 -6.41
N ILE A 20 10.62 -37.34 -6.59
CA ILE A 20 11.36 -36.18 -6.05
C ILE A 20 10.85 -34.90 -6.69
N GLY A 21 10.67 -34.87 -8.02
CA GLY A 21 10.13 -33.73 -8.75
C GLY A 21 8.73 -33.34 -8.26
N ALA A 22 7.83 -34.30 -8.11
CA ALA A 22 6.49 -34.06 -7.59
C ALA A 22 6.49 -33.56 -6.14
N TYR A 23 7.40 -34.06 -5.30
CA TYR A 23 7.53 -33.59 -3.92
C TYR A 23 8.01 -32.12 -3.85
N ILE A 24 9.06 -31.77 -4.62
CA ILE A 24 9.57 -30.40 -4.70
C ILE A 24 8.50 -29.46 -5.27
N GLN A 25 7.79 -29.88 -6.32
CA GLN A 25 6.71 -29.09 -6.91
C GLN A 25 5.60 -28.79 -5.89
N ARG A 26 5.13 -29.81 -5.15
CA ARG A 26 4.11 -29.63 -4.11
C ARG A 26 4.53 -28.64 -3.03
N GLN A 27 5.80 -28.63 -2.65
CA GLN A 27 6.31 -27.67 -1.66
C GLN A 27 6.35 -26.25 -2.22
N ARG A 28 6.74 -26.08 -3.50
CA ARG A 28 6.70 -24.78 -4.19
C ARG A 28 5.26 -24.26 -4.33
N ASP A 29 4.33 -25.12 -4.72
CA ASP A 29 2.93 -24.75 -4.90
C ASP A 29 2.31 -24.27 -3.58
N LYS A 30 2.58 -24.97 -2.46
CA LYS A 30 2.13 -24.53 -1.13
C LYS A 30 2.69 -23.15 -0.75
N LEU A 31 3.99 -22.94 -0.95
CA LEU A 31 4.64 -21.67 -0.64
C LEU A 31 4.09 -20.53 -1.52
N ASN A 32 3.81 -20.80 -2.79
CA ASN A 32 3.22 -19.83 -3.69
C ASN A 32 1.79 -19.48 -3.26
N LEU A 33 0.97 -20.48 -2.91
CA LEU A 33 -0.39 -20.27 -2.39
C LEU A 33 -0.40 -19.45 -1.11
N GLU A 34 0.53 -19.71 -0.18
CA GLU A 34 0.68 -18.94 1.05
C GLU A 34 1.11 -17.50 0.78
N GLN A 35 2.06 -17.30 -0.15
CA GLN A 35 2.51 -15.97 -0.59
C GLN A 35 1.39 -15.19 -1.28
N GLU A 36 0.63 -15.84 -2.16
CA GLU A 36 -0.52 -15.25 -2.84
C GLU A 36 -1.59 -14.85 -1.82
N ALA A 37 -1.94 -15.75 -0.89
CA ALA A 37 -2.89 -15.46 0.18
C ALA A 37 -2.43 -14.29 1.05
N PHE A 38 -1.15 -14.23 1.41
CA PHE A 38 -0.57 -13.12 2.15
C PHE A 38 -0.64 -11.81 1.36
N PHE A 39 -0.27 -11.85 0.07
CA PHE A 39 -0.32 -10.69 -0.81
C PHE A 39 -1.74 -10.17 -1.02
N GLN A 40 -2.73 -11.06 -1.11
CA GLN A 40 -4.15 -10.68 -1.19
C GLN A 40 -4.63 -10.02 0.11
N LYS A 41 -4.33 -10.61 1.27
CA LYS A 41 -4.67 -10.01 2.58
C LYS A 41 -4.06 -8.62 2.74
N LYS A 42 -2.81 -8.45 2.31
CA LYS A 42 -2.11 -7.17 2.33
C LYS A 42 -2.78 -6.13 1.43
N ARG A 43 -3.12 -6.50 0.20
CA ARG A 43 -3.85 -5.64 -0.75
C ARG A 43 -5.21 -5.22 -0.18
N GLU A 44 -5.95 -6.16 0.37
CA GLU A 44 -7.25 -5.92 0.99
C GLU A 44 -7.12 -4.94 2.18
N ASN A 45 -6.17 -5.19 3.08
CA ASN A 45 -5.89 -4.31 4.20
C ASN A 45 -5.54 -2.88 3.74
N TYR A 46 -4.67 -2.73 2.73
CA TYR A 46 -4.34 -1.42 2.17
C TYR A 46 -5.56 -0.69 1.62
N PHE A 47 -6.42 -1.41 0.89
CA PHE A 47 -7.65 -0.83 0.38
C PHE A 47 -8.58 -0.39 1.52
N ASN A 48 -8.73 -1.22 2.56
CA ASN A 48 -9.58 -0.92 3.72
C ASN A 48 -9.10 0.30 4.50
N VAL A 49 -7.78 0.48 4.62
CA VAL A 49 -7.17 1.64 5.30
C VAL A 49 -7.29 2.91 4.44
N ILE A 50 -7.02 2.83 3.14
CA ILE A 50 -6.97 4.01 2.28
C ILE A 50 -8.34 4.50 1.83
N SER A 51 -9.30 3.59 1.63
CA SER A 51 -10.61 3.96 1.08
C SER A 51 -11.32 5.09 1.86
N PRO A 52 -11.41 5.06 3.20
CA PRO A 52 -12.03 6.15 3.95
C PRO A 52 -11.28 7.49 3.82
N LEU A 53 -9.94 7.46 3.73
CA LEU A 53 -9.11 8.66 3.56
C LEU A 53 -9.32 9.28 2.17
N VAL A 54 -9.39 8.45 1.13
CA VAL A 54 -9.69 8.90 -0.23
C VAL A 54 -11.10 9.48 -0.32
N LEU A 55 -12.09 8.83 0.29
CA LEU A 55 -13.46 9.35 0.30
C LEU A 55 -13.58 10.69 1.03
N MET A 56 -12.75 10.91 2.06
CA MET A 56 -12.70 12.17 2.78
C MET A 56 -12.22 13.33 1.90
N ILE A 57 -11.29 13.09 0.97
CA ILE A 57 -10.71 14.12 0.10
C ILE A 57 -11.39 14.24 -1.27
N SER A 58 -12.04 13.18 -1.77
CA SER A 58 -12.64 13.16 -3.11
C SER A 58 -14.02 13.82 -3.15
N ASN A 59 -14.67 13.95 -2.01
CA ASN A 59 -16.08 14.31 -1.94
C ASN A 59 -16.30 15.77 -1.53
N GLY A 60 -16.86 16.56 -2.46
CA GLY A 60 -17.61 17.80 -2.15
C GLY A 60 -18.99 17.51 -1.52
N SER A 61 -19.10 16.43 -0.75
CA SER A 61 -20.38 15.85 -0.33
C SER A 61 -21.02 16.56 0.87
N ASN A 62 -22.35 16.59 0.84
CA ASN A 62 -23.28 16.78 1.96
C ASN A 62 -22.68 16.37 3.33
N LYS A 63 -22.83 17.24 4.35
CA LYS A 63 -22.37 17.03 5.75
C LYS A 63 -22.65 15.65 6.31
N ARG A 64 -23.80 15.05 5.99
CA ARG A 64 -24.22 13.71 6.45
C ARG A 64 -23.32 12.60 5.91
N GLU A 65 -22.78 12.73 4.70
CA GLU A 65 -21.82 11.77 4.15
C GLU A 65 -20.44 11.93 4.80
N GLN A 66 -20.01 13.17 5.05
CA GLN A 66 -18.77 13.44 5.78
C GLN A 66 -18.81 12.87 7.19
N GLU A 67 -19.91 13.05 7.92
CA GLU A 67 -20.10 12.47 9.26
C GLU A 67 -19.99 10.94 9.26
N LYS A 68 -20.54 10.26 8.24
CA LYS A 68 -20.40 8.80 8.10
C LYS A 68 -18.96 8.38 7.86
N ILE A 69 -18.23 9.11 7.01
CA ILE A 69 -16.81 8.83 6.72
C ILE A 69 -15.97 9.01 7.98
N ILE A 70 -16.18 10.11 8.71
CA ILE A 70 -15.50 10.39 9.98
C ILE A 70 -15.81 9.29 11.00
N THR A 71 -17.08 8.91 11.15
CA THR A 71 -17.49 7.83 12.05
C THR A 71 -16.78 6.52 11.73
N LYS A 72 -16.61 6.20 10.43
CA LYS A 72 -15.86 5.02 9.98
C LYS A 72 -14.38 5.11 10.34
N ILE A 73 -13.73 6.24 10.11
CA ILE A 73 -12.31 6.45 10.47
C ILE A 73 -12.10 6.33 11.99
N LEU A 74 -13.08 6.74 12.81
CA LEU A 74 -13.00 6.65 14.26
C LEU A 74 -13.32 5.26 14.81
N SER A 75 -13.85 4.35 13.99
CA SER A 75 -14.35 3.05 14.43
C SER A 75 -13.23 2.08 14.86
N ASN A 76 -13.58 1.12 15.70
CA ASN A 76 -12.65 0.08 16.14
C ASN A 76 -12.21 -0.82 15.00
N GLU A 77 -13.07 -1.05 14.02
CA GLU A 77 -12.78 -1.82 12.81
C GLU A 77 -11.68 -1.13 12.00
N TYR A 78 -11.81 0.18 11.76
CA TYR A 78 -10.77 0.92 11.05
C TYR A 78 -9.45 0.92 11.82
N ARG A 79 -9.48 1.09 13.15
CA ARG A 79 -8.26 0.99 13.98
C ARG A 79 -7.58 -0.37 13.86
N LYS A 80 -8.34 -1.46 13.76
CA LYS A 80 -7.79 -2.81 13.52
C LYS A 80 -7.10 -2.90 12.16
N GLU A 81 -7.70 -2.34 11.11
CA GLU A 81 -7.08 -2.30 9.77
C GLU A 81 -5.79 -1.48 9.76
N VAL A 82 -5.77 -0.34 10.44
CA VAL A 82 -4.56 0.49 10.61
C VAL A 82 -3.47 -0.23 11.39
N LEU A 83 -3.83 -0.95 12.45
CA LEU A 83 -2.87 -1.79 13.19
C LEU A 83 -2.34 -2.92 12.30
N ALA A 84 -3.20 -3.58 11.53
CA ALA A 84 -2.77 -4.60 10.57
C ALA A 84 -1.80 -4.04 9.52
N LEU A 85 -1.99 -2.80 9.06
CA LEU A 85 -1.05 -2.14 8.15
C LEU A 85 0.35 -2.03 8.76
N SER A 86 0.47 -1.76 10.06
CA SER A 86 1.77 -1.74 10.75
C SER A 86 2.48 -3.09 10.82
N LEU A 87 1.74 -4.19 10.65
CA LEU A 87 2.27 -5.55 10.64
C LEU A 87 2.61 -6.03 9.22
N TYR A 88 1.83 -5.63 8.22
CA TYR A 88 1.97 -6.12 6.84
C TYR A 88 2.77 -5.20 5.93
N GLY A 89 2.77 -3.89 6.19
CA GLY A 89 3.45 -2.91 5.36
C GLY A 89 4.94 -2.83 5.63
N ASN A 90 5.70 -2.52 4.58
CA ASN A 90 7.11 -2.23 4.73
C ASN A 90 7.31 -0.89 5.46
N ASP A 91 8.55 -0.66 5.86
CA ASP A 91 8.96 0.54 6.58
C ASP A 91 8.52 1.83 5.90
N GLU A 92 8.56 1.92 4.57
CA GLU A 92 8.21 3.15 3.84
C GLU A 92 6.71 3.41 3.82
N VAL A 93 5.88 2.36 3.70
CA VAL A 93 4.42 2.46 3.88
C VAL A 93 4.08 2.89 5.30
N VAL A 94 4.68 2.25 6.30
CA VAL A 94 4.41 2.59 7.71
C VAL A 94 4.87 4.01 8.04
N LYS A 95 6.06 4.43 7.57
CA LYS A 95 6.56 5.80 7.75
C LYS A 95 5.65 6.83 7.09
N SER A 96 5.26 6.62 5.84
CA SER A 96 4.37 7.55 5.13
C SER A 96 3.01 7.68 5.82
N PHE A 97 2.47 6.57 6.33
CA PHE A 97 1.22 6.56 7.09
C PHE A 97 1.36 7.31 8.43
N ASN A 98 2.44 7.06 9.16
CA ASN A 98 2.74 7.77 10.40
C ASN A 98 2.87 9.28 10.18
N ASN A 99 3.53 9.70 9.10
CA ASN A 99 3.67 11.12 8.77
C ASN A 99 2.32 11.81 8.57
N LEU A 100 1.36 11.16 7.89
CA LEU A 100 0.01 11.68 7.74
C LEU A 100 -0.70 11.81 9.08
N PHE A 101 -0.67 10.77 9.92
CA PHE A 101 -1.38 10.81 11.21
C PHE A 101 -0.73 11.75 12.22
N GLN A 102 0.59 11.85 12.23
CA GLN A 102 1.30 12.85 13.03
C GLN A 102 0.95 14.28 12.58
N PHE A 103 0.81 14.51 11.26
CA PHE A 103 0.33 15.78 10.76
C PHE A 103 -1.08 16.11 11.28
N ILE A 104 -1.99 15.12 11.26
CA ILE A 104 -3.37 15.28 11.76
C ILE A 104 -3.37 15.58 13.27
N TYR A 105 -2.62 14.83 14.09
CA TYR A 105 -2.61 15.01 15.55
C TYR A 105 -1.97 16.31 16.02
N ASN A 106 -0.95 16.80 15.31
CA ASN A 106 -0.23 18.02 15.70
C ASN A 106 -0.96 19.31 15.28
N ARG A 107 -2.13 19.21 14.64
CA ARG A 107 -2.93 20.35 14.16
C ARG A 107 -4.32 20.31 14.81
N ASN A 108 -4.41 20.78 16.06
CA ASN A 108 -5.66 20.84 16.81
C ASN A 108 -6.58 22.02 16.39
N ASP A 109 -6.04 23.02 15.69
CA ASP A 109 -6.76 24.25 15.35
C ASP A 109 -6.54 24.65 13.87
N ILE A 110 -7.59 25.19 13.24
CA ILE A 110 -7.60 26.01 11.98
C ILE A 110 -7.86 25.25 10.65
N PRO A 111 -8.62 25.85 9.69
CA PRO A 111 -9.28 25.14 8.60
C PRO A 111 -8.41 25.00 7.33
N ASP A 112 -8.78 24.01 6.52
CA ASP A 112 -8.37 23.80 5.12
C ASP A 112 -6.88 23.48 4.87
N TYR A 113 -6.37 22.44 5.55
CA TYR A 113 -5.05 21.84 5.25
C TYR A 113 -5.07 20.83 4.10
N THR A 114 -6.12 20.86 3.29
CA THR A 114 -6.33 19.95 2.16
C THR A 114 -5.09 19.90 1.25
N ASP A 115 -4.47 21.06 1.01
CA ASP A 115 -3.27 21.22 0.18
C ASP A 115 -2.03 20.47 0.70
N ILE A 116 -1.89 20.33 2.03
CA ILE A 116 -0.76 19.65 2.68
C ILE A 116 -1.07 18.17 2.91
N MET A 117 -2.34 17.83 3.14
CA MET A 117 -2.78 16.43 3.29
C MET A 117 -2.68 15.65 1.99
N MET A 118 -2.93 16.30 0.84
CA MET A 118 -2.87 15.65 -0.47
C MET A 118 -1.51 15.00 -0.78
N PRO A 119 -0.35 15.70 -0.71
CA PRO A 119 0.93 15.05 -0.95
C PRO A 119 1.25 13.94 0.06
N LEU A 120 0.82 14.05 1.32
CA LEU A 120 0.99 12.98 2.33
C LEU A 120 0.19 11.73 1.97
N LEU A 121 -1.07 11.90 1.54
CA LEU A 121 -1.89 10.78 1.09
C LEU A 121 -1.33 10.15 -0.19
N GLY A 122 -0.91 10.98 -1.15
CA GLY A 122 -0.28 10.54 -2.39
C GLY A 122 1.00 9.74 -2.14
N LYS A 123 1.80 10.16 -1.14
CA LYS A 123 2.99 9.42 -0.71
C LYS A 123 2.65 8.02 -0.21
N ILE A 124 1.60 7.87 0.61
CA ILE A 124 1.17 6.55 1.10
C ILE A 124 0.78 5.65 -0.08
N LEU A 125 -0.04 6.17 -1.01
CA LEU A 125 -0.46 5.43 -2.21
C LEU A 125 0.73 4.98 -3.05
N LEU A 126 1.73 5.83 -3.23
CA LEU A 126 2.94 5.50 -3.98
C LEU A 126 3.73 4.37 -3.33
N GLU A 127 3.96 4.44 -2.02
CA GLU A 127 4.71 3.41 -1.31
C GLU A 127 3.95 2.07 -1.30
N MET A 128 2.62 2.09 -1.10
CA MET A 128 1.77 0.90 -1.25
C MET A 128 1.85 0.32 -2.67
N ARG A 129 1.80 1.17 -3.71
CA ARG A 129 1.87 0.76 -5.11
C ARG A 129 3.20 0.10 -5.45
N LYS A 130 4.31 0.65 -4.94
CA LYS A 130 5.67 0.09 -5.08
C LYS A 130 5.78 -1.27 -4.40
N GLU A 131 5.25 -1.36 -3.19
CA GLU A 131 5.24 -2.59 -2.41
C GLU A 131 4.39 -3.70 -3.06
N LEU A 132 3.28 -3.33 -3.71
CA LEU A 132 2.44 -4.25 -4.48
C LEU A 132 3.03 -4.63 -5.87
N GLY A 133 4.28 -4.26 -6.16
CA GLY A 133 5.02 -4.74 -7.34
C GLY A 133 5.39 -3.67 -8.37
N ASN A 134 4.89 -2.44 -8.26
CA ASN A 134 5.21 -1.36 -9.20
C ASN A 134 6.40 -0.51 -8.70
N LYS A 135 7.56 -1.16 -8.49
CA LYS A 135 8.73 -0.52 -7.86
C LYS A 135 9.25 0.70 -8.62
N SER A 136 9.19 0.65 -9.95
CA SER A 136 9.58 1.74 -10.84
C SER A 136 8.33 2.51 -11.25
N THR A 137 8.21 3.76 -10.78
CA THR A 137 7.12 4.67 -11.13
C THR A 137 7.68 6.06 -11.40
N SER A 138 7.19 6.71 -12.45
CA SER A 138 7.45 8.12 -12.73
C SER A 138 6.41 9.06 -12.11
N LEU A 139 5.37 8.49 -11.48
CA LEU A 139 4.35 9.27 -10.77
C LEU A 139 4.94 9.84 -9.48
N ASP A 140 4.69 11.13 -9.25
CA ASP A 140 4.92 11.79 -7.98
C ASP A 140 3.65 11.76 -7.09
N GLU A 141 3.76 12.33 -5.89
CA GLU A 141 2.70 12.30 -4.86
C GLU A 141 1.40 12.96 -5.34
N TYR A 142 1.48 13.90 -6.28
CA TYR A 142 0.31 14.56 -6.85
C TYR A 142 -0.23 13.77 -8.06
N GLY A 143 0.68 13.25 -8.90
CA GLY A 143 0.37 12.49 -10.10
C GLY A 143 -0.47 11.25 -9.84
N ILE A 144 -0.22 10.55 -8.72
CA ILE A 144 -1.03 9.38 -8.33
C ILE A 144 -2.48 9.74 -7.92
N LEU A 145 -2.74 11.01 -7.61
CA LEU A 145 -4.05 11.52 -7.19
C LEU A 145 -4.84 12.21 -8.32
N GLU A 146 -4.27 12.35 -9.53
CA GLU A 146 -4.90 13.10 -10.64
C GLU A 146 -6.27 12.57 -11.05
N PHE A 147 -6.52 11.28 -10.89
CA PHE A 147 -7.84 10.71 -11.20
C PHE A 147 -8.88 10.92 -10.09
N LEU A 148 -8.44 11.29 -8.86
CA LEU A 148 -9.28 11.44 -7.68
C LEU A 148 -9.67 12.89 -7.42
N ILE A 149 -8.79 13.84 -7.76
CA ILE A 149 -8.91 15.24 -7.38
C ILE A 149 -8.80 16.11 -8.63
N LYS A 150 -9.89 16.79 -8.97
CA LYS A 150 -10.02 17.59 -10.20
C LYS A 150 -8.91 18.65 -10.34
N ASP A 151 -8.66 19.40 -9.26
CA ASP A 151 -7.79 20.60 -9.29
C ASP A 151 -6.40 20.33 -8.67
N ILE A 152 -5.96 19.06 -8.62
CA ILE A 152 -4.70 18.66 -7.95
C ILE A 152 -3.45 19.34 -8.52
N LYS A 153 -3.47 19.69 -9.80
CA LYS A 153 -2.36 20.38 -10.48
C LYS A 153 -2.21 21.80 -9.94
N GLU A 154 -3.32 22.47 -9.64
CA GLU A 154 -3.35 23.81 -9.07
C GLU A 154 -2.85 23.78 -7.62
N VAL A 155 -3.28 22.77 -6.84
CA VAL A 155 -2.79 22.52 -5.47
C VAL A 155 -1.27 22.35 -5.46
N LYS A 156 -0.71 21.55 -6.39
CA LYS A 156 0.74 21.36 -6.52
C LYS A 156 1.48 22.67 -6.81
N ILE A 157 0.95 23.50 -7.71
CA ILE A 157 1.57 24.78 -8.04
C ILE A 157 1.57 25.72 -6.82
N LYS A 158 0.45 25.75 -6.08
CA LYS A 158 0.31 26.56 -4.86
C LYS A 158 1.30 26.12 -3.77
N SER A 159 1.40 24.82 -3.49
CA SER A 159 2.30 24.31 -2.44
C SER A 159 3.79 24.65 -2.73
N ILE A 160 4.22 24.52 -3.99
CA ILE A 160 5.58 24.86 -4.41
C ILE A 160 5.84 26.37 -4.24
N LYS A 161 4.86 27.21 -4.58
CA LYS A 161 4.97 28.67 -4.43
C LYS A 161 5.12 29.08 -2.97
N ASP A 162 4.33 28.48 -2.07
CA ASP A 162 4.35 28.79 -0.64
C ASP A 162 5.69 28.40 0.00
N TYR A 163 6.24 27.24 -0.38
CA TYR A 163 7.56 26.81 0.08
C TYR A 163 8.69 27.76 -0.37
N ASN A 164 8.67 28.18 -1.64
CA ASN A 164 9.68 29.11 -2.15
C ASN A 164 9.62 30.49 -1.47
N ASN A 165 8.41 30.97 -1.14
CA ASN A 165 8.24 32.21 -0.40
C ASN A 165 8.77 32.12 1.04
N TYR A 166 8.57 30.98 1.72
CA TYR A 166 9.13 30.73 3.04
C TYR A 166 10.67 30.81 3.02
N LEU A 167 11.31 30.13 2.06
CA LEU A 167 12.77 30.15 1.93
C LEU A 167 13.29 31.59 1.72
N LYS A 168 12.67 32.35 0.82
CA LYS A 168 13.08 33.74 0.52
C LYS A 168 12.98 34.69 1.72
N ASN A 169 12.03 34.45 2.63
CA ASN A 169 11.82 35.30 3.80
C ASN A 169 12.67 34.89 5.03
N ASN A 170 13.37 33.76 4.96
CA ASN A 170 14.17 33.21 6.06
C ASN A 170 15.62 32.91 5.64
N SER A 171 16.05 33.47 4.51
CA SER A 171 17.41 33.44 3.96
C SER A 171 17.97 34.85 3.89
#